data_AF-A0A1I7XFV2-F1
#
_entry.id   AF-A0A1I7XFV2-F1
#
_cell.length_a   1.000
_cell.length_b   1.000
_cell.length_c   1.000
_cell.angle_alpha   90.00
_cell.angle_beta   90.00
_cell.angle_gamma   90.00
#
_symmetry.space_group_name_H-M   'P 1'
#
loop_
_entity.id
_entity.type
_entity.pdbx_description
1 polymer ?
#
loop_
_entity_poly.entity_id
_entity_poly.type
_entity_poly.pdbx_seq_one_letter_code
_entity_poly.pdbx_strand_id
1 'polypeptide(L)'
;MADLPGNLDLILSDFAYIDGFLPTVADLVALNIVKEQDLEGKNHLKRWHKHIKTFSQNDRNKFSRVVSSDFAKYLLDSYPIVHTMSPKETTTEVLNDLPQLVLSELDANSQGFNSIHMAAKLSIDHQKLVGVIKSLLAQEGVISAEDVTNKHLELSSEGRDLTINGSHEFNVYEAIGENGLLQADVMKLPFGKVGMNKAMAAGWIMIDKSTGKVVCIIYYYA
;
A
#
# COMPACT_ATOMS: atom_id res chain seq x y z
N MET A 1 10.33 28.73 -0.48
CA MET A 1 9.59 28.17 -1.63
C MET A 1 10.30 26.90 -2.01
N ALA A 2 9.63 25.75 -1.97
CA ALA A 2 10.24 24.47 -2.32
C ALA A 2 10.67 24.49 -3.79
N ASP A 3 11.87 24.00 -4.11
CA ASP A 3 12.37 23.85 -5.48
C ASP A 3 11.55 22.75 -6.18
N LEU A 4 10.41 23.15 -6.74
CA LEU A 4 9.47 22.23 -7.36
C LEU A 4 10.08 21.46 -8.54
N PRO A 5 10.83 22.09 -9.48
CA PRO A 5 11.53 21.35 -10.53
C PRO A 5 12.55 20.34 -10.00
N GLY A 6 13.31 20.69 -8.95
CA GLY A 6 14.26 19.77 -8.31
C GLY A 6 13.57 18.58 -7.65
N ASN A 7 12.50 18.84 -6.90
CA ASN A 7 11.71 17.79 -6.26
C ASN A 7 11.03 16.86 -7.27
N LEU A 8 10.53 17.40 -8.38
CA LEU A 8 9.97 16.60 -9.46
C LEU A 8 11.01 15.70 -10.12
N ASP A 9 12.23 16.20 -10.40
CA ASP A 9 13.28 15.39 -11.02
C ASP A 9 13.72 14.22 -10.11
N LEU A 10 13.83 14.47 -8.80
CA LEU A 10 14.10 13.43 -7.80
C LEU A 10 12.99 12.38 -7.73
N ILE A 11 11.73 12.79 -7.72
CA ILE A 11 10.61 11.84 -7.71
C ILE A 11 10.63 11.02 -9.00
N LEU A 12 10.83 11.67 -10.14
CA LEU A 12 10.87 11.02 -11.45
C LEU A 12 12.11 10.14 -11.68
N SER A 13 13.15 10.25 -10.84
CA SER A 13 14.30 9.34 -10.87
C SER A 13 13.96 7.96 -10.33
N ASP A 14 13.05 7.89 -9.36
CA ASP A 14 12.61 6.64 -8.75
C ASP A 14 11.53 5.93 -9.59
N PHE A 15 10.96 6.61 -10.59
CA PHE A 15 9.98 6.02 -11.51
C PHE A 15 10.63 5.33 -12.72
N ALA A 16 10.45 4.01 -12.77
CA ALA A 16 10.80 3.16 -13.91
C ALA A 16 9.77 3.33 -15.04
N TYR A 17 10.16 4.00 -16.13
CA TYR A 17 9.29 4.22 -17.31
C TYR A 17 8.98 2.93 -18.10
N ILE A 18 9.65 1.82 -17.77
CA ILE A 18 9.52 0.53 -18.44
C ILE A 18 8.20 -0.19 -18.10
N ASP A 19 7.57 0.13 -16.96
CA ASP A 19 6.37 -0.57 -16.46
C ASP A 19 5.04 0.14 -16.81
N GLY A 20 5.07 1.08 -17.77
CA GLY A 20 3.87 1.77 -18.25
C GLY A 20 3.49 2.97 -17.38
N PHE A 21 4.22 4.08 -17.54
CA PHE A 21 3.90 5.36 -16.91
C PHE A 21 2.47 5.81 -17.27
N LEU A 22 1.61 5.99 -16.27
CA LEU A 22 0.23 6.43 -16.42
C LEU A 22 0.09 7.91 -15.98
N PRO A 23 -0.09 8.85 -16.93
CA PRO A 23 -0.26 10.25 -16.59
C PRO A 23 -1.54 10.53 -15.78
N THR A 24 -1.42 11.49 -14.86
CA THR A 24 -2.48 11.95 -13.97
C THR A 24 -2.73 13.45 -14.12
N VAL A 25 -3.78 13.95 -13.46
CA VAL A 25 -4.06 15.39 -13.43
C VAL A 25 -2.93 16.20 -12.76
N ALA A 26 -2.18 15.60 -11.83
CA ALA A 26 -1.02 16.25 -11.23
C ALA A 26 0.09 16.51 -12.26
N ASP A 27 0.22 15.66 -13.28
CA ASP A 27 1.16 15.87 -14.38
C ASP A 27 0.78 17.09 -15.24
N LEU A 28 -0.51 17.40 -15.36
CA LEU A 28 -0.98 18.61 -16.04
C LEU A 28 -0.69 19.87 -15.23
N VAL A 29 -0.88 19.81 -13.91
CA VAL A 29 -0.51 20.89 -12.99
C VAL A 29 0.99 21.17 -13.10
N ALA A 30 1.79 20.12 -12.95
CA ALA A 30 3.24 20.24 -13.04
C ALA A 30 3.67 20.77 -14.41
N LEU A 31 3.03 20.36 -15.51
CA LEU A 31 3.36 20.84 -16.86
C LEU A 31 3.11 22.34 -17.02
N ASN A 32 2.06 22.87 -16.39
CA ASN A 32 1.75 24.30 -16.43
C ASN A 32 2.70 25.15 -15.58
N ILE A 33 3.43 24.54 -14.64
CA ILE A 33 4.35 25.21 -13.74
C ILE A 33 5.80 25.14 -14.27
N VAL A 34 6.21 23.97 -14.76
CA VAL A 34 7.58 23.71 -15.24
C VAL A 34 7.81 24.42 -16.58
N LYS A 35 8.81 25.30 -16.63
CA LYS A 35 9.22 26.01 -17.84
C LYS A 35 10.40 25.30 -18.51
N GLU A 36 10.65 25.61 -19.79
CA GLU A 36 11.74 24.97 -20.53
C GLU A 36 13.13 25.26 -19.95
N GLN A 37 13.31 26.42 -19.32
CA GLN A 37 14.52 26.80 -18.57
C GLN A 37 14.76 25.93 -17.32
N ASP A 38 13.71 25.33 -16.74
CA ASP A 38 13.81 24.53 -15.52
C ASP A 38 14.33 23.10 -15.80
N LEU A 39 14.36 22.71 -17.09
CA LEU A 39 14.76 21.39 -17.58
C LEU A 39 16.29 21.22 -17.70
N GLU A 40 17.04 22.32 -17.62
CA GLU A 40 18.50 22.27 -17.74
C GLU A 40 19.12 21.49 -16.56
N GLY A 41 19.94 20.49 -16.88
CA GLY A 41 20.55 19.59 -15.88
C GLY A 41 19.63 18.52 -15.28
N LYS A 42 18.34 18.48 -15.62
CA LYS A 42 17.34 17.56 -15.02
C LYS A 42 16.82 16.53 -16.02
N ASN A 43 17.48 15.38 -16.08
CA ASN A 43 17.23 14.38 -17.12
C ASN A 43 15.86 13.69 -16.99
N HIS A 44 15.41 13.41 -15.77
CA HIS A 44 14.14 12.72 -15.52
C HIS A 44 12.96 13.65 -15.76
N LEU A 45 13.07 14.90 -15.32
CA LEU A 45 12.12 15.96 -15.59
C LEU A 45 12.00 16.24 -17.09
N LYS A 46 13.12 16.32 -17.81
CA LYS A 46 13.13 16.52 -19.27
C LYS A 46 12.43 15.38 -20.02
N ARG A 47 12.68 14.14 -19.61
CA ARG A 47 12.01 12.94 -20.16
C ARG A 47 10.50 13.02 -19.94
N TRP A 48 10.08 13.28 -18.70
CA TRP A 48 8.67 13.42 -18.34
C TRP A 48 7.99 14.56 -19.11
N HIS A 49 8.59 15.74 -19.14
CA HIS A 49 8.03 16.91 -19.81
C HIS A 49 7.82 16.67 -21.30
N LYS A 50 8.78 16.00 -21.97
CA LYS A 50 8.64 15.58 -23.37
C LYS A 50 7.49 14.58 -23.54
N HIS A 51 7.38 13.60 -22.65
CA HIS A 51 6.35 12.58 -22.69
C HIS A 51 4.94 13.16 -22.47
N ILE A 52 4.73 14.02 -21.47
CA ILE A 52 3.43 14.67 -21.26
C ILE A 52 3.06 15.56 -22.46
N LYS A 53 4.04 16.23 -23.07
CA LYS A 53 3.80 17.05 -24.28
C LYS A 53 3.36 16.22 -25.50
N THR A 54 3.64 14.91 -25.59
CA THR A 54 3.18 14.10 -26.73
C THR A 54 1.67 13.83 -26.73
N PHE A 55 0.99 13.98 -25.59
CA PHE A 55 -0.46 13.79 -25.51
C PHE A 55 -1.20 15.01 -26.08
N SER A 56 -2.25 14.75 -26.88
CA SER A 56 -3.14 15.82 -27.37
C SER A 56 -3.98 16.39 -26.22
N GLN A 57 -4.59 17.56 -26.43
CA GLN A 57 -5.48 18.15 -25.43
C GLN A 57 -6.65 17.20 -25.06
N ASN A 58 -7.15 16.44 -26.04
CA ASN A 58 -8.23 15.47 -25.83
C ASN A 58 -7.77 14.24 -25.04
N ASP A 59 -6.51 13.82 -25.20
CA ASP A 59 -5.95 12.71 -24.43
C ASP A 59 -5.64 13.12 -23.00
N ARG A 60 -5.19 14.36 -22.79
CA ARG A 60 -4.96 14.95 -21.46
C ARG A 60 -6.23 15.03 -20.62
N ASN A 61 -7.38 15.23 -21.26
CA ASN A 61 -8.69 15.22 -20.58
C ASN A 61 -9.06 13.82 -20.02
N LYS A 62 -8.40 12.76 -20.49
CA LYS A 62 -8.58 11.38 -20.01
C LYS A 62 -7.58 10.99 -18.93
N PHE A 63 -6.68 11.89 -18.53
CA PHE A 63 -5.69 11.60 -17.49
C PHE A 63 -6.39 11.29 -16.17
N SER A 64 -5.84 10.32 -15.44
CA SER A 64 -6.44 9.88 -14.19
C SER A 64 -6.46 11.02 -13.18
N ARG A 65 -7.63 11.27 -12.58
CA ARG A 65 -7.75 12.20 -11.44
C ARG A 65 -7.27 11.56 -10.13
N VAL A 66 -6.98 10.26 -10.14
CA VAL A 66 -6.44 9.54 -8.99
C VAL A 66 -4.95 9.85 -8.87
N VAL A 67 -4.56 10.44 -7.75
CA VAL A 67 -3.18 10.73 -7.39
C VAL A 67 -2.70 9.75 -6.33
N SER A 68 -1.62 9.03 -6.63
CA SER A 68 -1.08 7.95 -5.78
C SER A 68 0.01 8.42 -4.81
N SER A 69 0.56 9.63 -4.98
CA SER A 69 1.65 10.15 -4.15
C SER A 69 1.24 11.39 -3.37
N ASP A 70 1.76 11.52 -2.15
CA ASP A 70 1.57 12.69 -1.29
C ASP A 70 2.05 13.98 -1.97
N PHE A 71 3.08 13.89 -2.83
CA PHE A 71 3.56 15.02 -3.60
C PHE A 71 2.58 15.45 -4.70
N ALA A 72 1.94 14.50 -5.38
CA ALA A 72 0.93 14.80 -6.37
C ALA A 72 -0.34 15.42 -5.75
N LYS A 73 -0.68 14.98 -4.52
CA LYS A 73 -1.72 15.62 -3.71
C LYS A 73 -1.35 17.05 -3.30
N TYR A 74 -0.13 17.25 -2.80
CA TYR A 74 0.41 18.58 -2.48
C TYR A 74 0.38 19.54 -3.68
N LEU A 75 0.75 19.05 -4.87
CA LEU A 75 0.70 19.82 -6.11
C LEU A 75 -0.72 20.28 -6.44
N LEU A 76 -1.71 19.40 -6.34
CA LEU A 76 -3.11 19.73 -6.61
C LEU A 76 -3.69 20.70 -5.58
N ASP A 77 -3.35 20.51 -4.31
CA ASP A 77 -3.81 21.38 -3.22
C ASP A 77 -3.17 22.78 -3.28
N SER A 78 -1.91 22.86 -3.72
CA SER A 78 -1.15 24.12 -3.79
C SER A 78 -1.38 24.90 -5.09
N TYR A 79 -1.75 24.22 -6.17
CA TYR A 79 -1.87 24.82 -7.51
C TYR A 79 -3.12 24.29 -8.23
N PRO A 80 -4.32 24.80 -7.89
CA PRO A 80 -5.56 24.39 -8.53
C PRO A 80 -5.57 24.76 -10.02
N ILE A 81 -5.95 23.81 -10.89
CA ILE A 81 -6.04 24.03 -12.35
C ILE A 81 -7.21 24.98 -12.63
N VAL A 82 -6.89 26.22 -12.99
CA VAL A 82 -7.85 27.18 -13.55
C VAL A 82 -7.72 27.15 -15.07
N HIS A 83 -8.85 27.01 -15.78
CA HIS A 83 -9.09 27.06 -17.25
C HIS A 83 -9.32 25.68 -17.92
N THR A 84 -10.36 25.42 -18.73
CA THR A 84 -11.44 26.24 -19.33
C THR A 84 -12.65 25.33 -19.60
N MET A 85 -13.83 25.63 -19.06
CA MET A 85 -15.13 25.61 -19.73
C MET A 85 -16.22 26.05 -18.73
N SER A 86 -17.23 26.74 -19.27
CA SER A 86 -18.18 27.64 -18.60
C SER A 86 -18.99 27.02 -17.43
N PRO A 87 -19.48 27.88 -16.51
CA PRO A 87 -19.93 27.53 -15.17
C PRO A 87 -21.42 27.20 -15.15
N LYS A 88 -21.79 26.11 -14.49
CA LYS A 88 -23.04 26.00 -13.74
C LYS A 88 -22.99 24.71 -12.93
N GLU A 89 -22.70 24.91 -11.65
CA GLU A 89 -22.63 23.87 -10.62
C GLU A 89 -21.51 22.85 -10.98
N THR A 90 -20.69 22.31 -10.11
CA THR A 90 -21.03 21.37 -9.08
C THR A 90 -19.64 20.91 -8.58
N THR A 91 -19.06 21.52 -7.56
CA THR A 91 -17.88 20.94 -6.88
C THR A 91 -18.18 20.66 -5.42
N THR A 92 -19.25 21.26 -4.89
CA THR A 92 -19.78 20.98 -3.56
C THR A 92 -21.06 20.14 -3.60
N GLU A 93 -21.74 20.04 -4.76
CA GLU A 93 -23.00 19.28 -4.92
C GLU A 93 -22.83 17.87 -5.53
N VAL A 94 -21.74 17.53 -6.24
CA VAL A 94 -21.57 16.18 -6.85
C VAL A 94 -21.31 15.14 -5.76
N LEU A 95 -20.70 15.56 -4.64
CA LEU A 95 -20.54 14.73 -3.45
C LEU A 95 -21.85 14.60 -2.65
N ASN A 96 -22.89 15.39 -2.94
CA ASN A 96 -24.18 15.28 -2.26
C ASN A 96 -25.09 14.21 -2.87
N ASP A 97 -24.77 13.66 -4.05
CA ASP A 97 -25.57 12.60 -4.69
C ASP A 97 -24.71 11.38 -5.09
N LEU A 98 -24.20 10.69 -4.06
CA LEU A 98 -23.52 9.40 -4.21
C LEU A 98 -24.35 8.34 -4.96
N PRO A 99 -25.69 8.24 -4.80
CA PRO A 99 -26.52 7.36 -5.63
C PRO A 99 -26.37 7.63 -7.13
N GLN A 100 -26.50 8.90 -7.54
CA GLN A 100 -26.39 9.26 -8.96
C GLN A 100 -25.00 8.98 -9.53
N LEU A 101 -23.95 9.13 -8.72
CA LEU A 101 -22.57 8.81 -9.10
C LEU A 101 -22.38 7.31 -9.34
N VAL A 102 -22.98 6.45 -8.50
CA VAL A 102 -22.94 4.99 -8.66
C VAL A 102 -23.61 4.59 -9.98
N LEU A 103 -24.79 5.13 -10.27
CA LEU A 103 -25.51 4.85 -11.51
C LEU A 103 -24.75 5.33 -12.75
N SER A 104 -24.16 6.53 -12.68
CA SER A 104 -23.37 7.10 -13.79
C SER A 104 -22.11 6.28 -14.09
N GLU A 105 -21.45 5.74 -13.06
CA GLU A 105 -20.27 4.88 -13.26
C GLU A 105 -20.67 3.52 -13.85
N LEU A 106 -21.82 2.94 -13.46
CA LEU A 106 -22.32 1.70 -14.06
C LEU A 106 -22.75 1.89 -15.52
N ASP A 107 -23.34 3.04 -15.87
CA ASP A 107 -23.70 3.38 -17.25
C ASP A 107 -22.45 3.56 -18.13
N ALA A 108 -21.44 4.26 -17.61
CA ALA A 108 -20.17 4.44 -18.29
C ALA A 108 -19.34 3.14 -18.40
N ASN A 109 -19.58 2.17 -17.51
CA ASN A 109 -18.82 0.93 -17.44
C ASN A 109 -19.73 -0.30 -17.40
N SER A 110 -20.00 -0.86 -18.58
CA SER A 110 -20.90 -2.00 -18.75
C SER A 110 -20.44 -3.31 -18.08
N GLN A 111 -19.22 -3.38 -17.57
CA GLN A 111 -18.72 -4.54 -16.80
C GLN A 111 -18.95 -4.43 -15.29
N GLY A 112 -19.50 -3.31 -14.80
CA GLY A 112 -19.63 -3.03 -13.38
C GLY A 112 -18.30 -2.62 -12.74
N PHE A 113 -18.29 -2.50 -11.41
CA PHE A 113 -17.10 -2.11 -10.66
C PHE A 113 -17.02 -2.78 -9.29
N ASN A 114 -15.80 -2.84 -8.74
CA ASN A 114 -15.58 -3.28 -7.37
C ASN A 114 -15.76 -2.11 -6.38
N SER A 115 -16.63 -2.27 -5.38
CA SER A 115 -16.97 -1.21 -4.42
C SER A 115 -15.77 -0.74 -3.59
N ILE A 116 -14.78 -1.61 -3.30
CA ILE A 116 -13.55 -1.23 -2.59
C ILE A 116 -12.71 -0.30 -3.48
N HIS A 117 -12.51 -0.66 -4.75
CA HIS A 117 -11.76 0.17 -5.69
C HIS A 117 -12.46 1.49 -5.97
N MET A 118 -13.79 1.49 -6.07
CA MET A 118 -14.58 2.71 -6.26
C MET A 118 -14.52 3.63 -5.04
N ALA A 119 -14.65 3.10 -3.83
CA ALA A 119 -14.50 3.89 -2.61
C ALA A 119 -13.10 4.54 -2.53
N ALA A 120 -12.05 3.79 -2.86
CA ALA A 120 -10.69 4.30 -2.95
C ALA A 120 -10.53 5.38 -4.04
N LYS A 121 -11.05 5.14 -5.26
CA LYS A 121 -11.07 6.10 -6.38
C LYS A 121 -11.73 7.43 -5.98
N LEU A 122 -12.84 7.34 -5.24
CA LEU A 122 -13.62 8.48 -4.77
C LEU A 122 -13.08 9.10 -3.47
N SER A 123 -12.08 8.47 -2.84
CA SER A 123 -11.58 8.87 -1.51
C SER A 123 -12.70 9.01 -0.47
N ILE A 124 -13.71 8.13 -0.54
CA ILE A 124 -14.80 8.06 0.43
C ILE A 124 -14.67 6.82 1.30
N ASP A 125 -15.23 6.91 2.49
CA ASP A 125 -15.36 5.74 3.36
C ASP A 125 -16.14 4.63 2.65
N HIS A 126 -15.58 3.41 2.66
CA HIS A 126 -16.16 2.26 1.96
C HIS A 126 -17.55 1.91 2.51
N GLN A 127 -17.80 2.06 3.81
CA GLN A 127 -19.11 1.79 4.41
C GLN A 127 -20.16 2.78 3.93
N LYS A 128 -19.81 4.06 3.70
CA LYS A 128 -20.73 5.03 3.09
C LYS A 128 -21.16 4.60 1.69
N LEU A 129 -20.21 4.19 0.85
CA LEU A 129 -20.52 3.72 -0.51
C LEU A 129 -21.36 2.43 -0.48
N VAL A 130 -21.01 1.48 0.39
CA VAL A 130 -21.78 0.25 0.57
C VAL A 130 -23.21 0.54 1.02
N GLY A 131 -23.42 1.53 1.90
CA GLY A 131 -24.75 1.96 2.31
C GLY A 131 -25.61 2.45 1.13
N VAL A 132 -25.02 3.25 0.24
CA VAL A 132 -25.67 3.73 -0.98
C VAL A 132 -26.00 2.57 -1.93
N ILE A 133 -25.05 1.66 -2.17
CA ILE A 133 -25.26 0.49 -3.03
C ILE A 133 -26.39 -0.38 -2.48
N LYS A 134 -26.45 -0.60 -1.16
CA LYS A 134 -27.55 -1.34 -0.53
C LYS A 134 -28.90 -0.64 -0.68
N SER A 135 -28.93 0.69 -0.57
CA SER A 135 -30.15 1.47 -0.81
C SER A 135 -30.65 1.34 -2.25
N LEU A 136 -29.74 1.28 -3.23
CA LEU A 136 -30.07 1.07 -4.64
C LEU A 136 -30.50 -0.38 -4.92
N LEU A 137 -29.84 -1.38 -4.32
CA LEU A 137 -30.25 -2.80 -4.42
C LEU A 137 -31.63 -3.07 -3.82
N ALA A 138 -32.04 -2.29 -2.81
CA ALA A 138 -33.38 -2.39 -2.24
C ALA A 138 -34.50 -1.98 -3.22
N GLN A 139 -34.15 -1.21 -4.26
CA GLN A 139 -35.04 -0.89 -5.36
C GLN A 139 -34.92 -1.97 -6.44
N GLU A 140 -35.96 -2.78 -6.57
CA GLU A 140 -35.97 -3.91 -7.49
C GLU A 140 -35.75 -3.45 -8.95
N GLY A 141 -34.77 -4.06 -9.63
CA GLY A 141 -34.47 -3.77 -11.04
C GLY A 141 -33.56 -2.57 -11.30
N VAL A 142 -33.04 -1.89 -10.26
CA VAL A 142 -32.16 -0.72 -10.45
C VAL A 142 -30.70 -1.12 -10.66
N ILE A 143 -30.15 -1.98 -9.80
CA ILE A 143 -28.80 -2.54 -9.94
C ILE A 143 -28.76 -4.00 -9.49
N SER A 144 -27.70 -4.71 -9.87
CA SER A 144 -27.35 -6.04 -9.36
C SER A 144 -25.93 -6.02 -8.79
N ALA A 145 -25.66 -6.82 -7.77
CA ALA A 145 -24.34 -6.91 -7.14
C ALA A 145 -24.09 -8.33 -6.61
N GLU A 146 -22.81 -8.70 -6.55
CA GLU A 146 -22.33 -9.95 -5.96
C GLU A 146 -21.34 -9.65 -4.85
N ASP A 147 -21.45 -10.35 -3.72
CA ASP A 147 -20.51 -10.20 -2.61
C ASP A 147 -19.22 -10.98 -2.89
N VAL A 148 -18.09 -10.26 -2.93
CA VAL A 148 -16.75 -10.82 -3.16
C VAL A 148 -15.89 -10.65 -1.92
N THR A 149 -15.32 -11.74 -1.41
CA THR A 149 -14.36 -11.73 -0.31
C THR A 149 -12.94 -11.89 -0.83
N ASN A 150 -12.05 -10.93 -0.54
CA ASN A 150 -10.63 -11.01 -0.85
C ASN A 150 -9.83 -11.33 0.41
N LYS A 151 -8.95 -12.35 0.35
CA LYS A 151 -8.08 -12.76 1.46
C LYS A 151 -6.63 -12.58 1.03
N HIS A 152 -5.89 -11.80 1.80
CA HIS A 152 -4.45 -11.69 1.67
C HIS A 152 -3.79 -12.29 2.91
N LEU A 153 -2.60 -12.87 2.74
CA LEU A 153 -1.81 -13.44 3.83
C LEU A 153 -0.73 -12.43 4.20
N GLU A 154 -0.66 -12.08 5.48
CA GLU A 154 0.41 -11.25 6.02
C GLU A 154 1.11 -11.97 7.17
N LEU A 155 2.39 -11.66 7.36
CA LEU A 155 3.10 -12.11 8.55
C LEU A 155 2.53 -11.41 9.78
N SER A 156 2.18 -12.20 10.79
CA SER A 156 1.92 -11.71 12.14
C SER A 156 3.17 -11.05 12.72
N SER A 157 3.03 -10.30 13.81
CA SER A 157 4.17 -9.75 14.55
C SER A 157 5.17 -10.86 14.94
N GLU A 158 4.67 -11.99 15.44
CA GLU A 158 5.46 -13.18 15.74
C GLU A 158 6.13 -13.75 14.48
N GLY A 159 5.40 -13.89 13.38
CA GLY A 159 5.95 -14.40 12.12
C GLY A 159 7.11 -13.56 11.60
N ARG A 160 7.03 -12.23 11.70
CA ARG A 160 8.13 -11.31 11.33
C ARG A 160 9.33 -11.46 12.26
N ASP A 161 9.09 -11.61 13.56
CA ASP A 161 10.17 -11.84 14.54
C ASP A 161 10.91 -13.14 14.22
N LEU A 162 10.18 -14.22 13.92
CA LEU A 162 10.77 -15.52 13.57
C LEU A 162 11.62 -15.47 12.28
N THR A 163 11.24 -14.63 11.29
CA THR A 163 12.03 -14.49 10.06
C THR A 163 13.34 -13.72 10.25
N ILE A 164 13.39 -12.83 11.24
CA ILE A 164 14.58 -12.01 11.52
C ILE A 164 15.49 -12.72 12.53
N ASN A 165 14.90 -13.16 13.63
CA ASN A 165 15.60 -13.66 14.80
C ASN A 165 15.64 -15.19 14.87
N GLY A 166 15.04 -15.90 13.91
CA GLY A 166 14.95 -17.36 13.96
C GLY A 166 13.84 -17.86 14.89
N SER A 167 13.62 -19.17 14.89
CA SER A 167 12.53 -19.75 15.67
C SER A 167 12.81 -19.75 17.17
N HIS A 168 11.75 -19.75 17.99
CA HIS A 168 11.90 -19.77 19.45
C HIS A 168 12.71 -20.97 19.96
N GLU A 169 12.55 -22.15 19.36
CA GLU A 169 13.37 -23.33 19.67
C GLU A 169 14.85 -23.17 19.30
N PHE A 170 15.15 -22.53 18.16
CA PHE A 170 16.52 -22.23 17.76
C PHE A 170 17.16 -21.23 18.72
N ASN A 171 16.44 -20.18 19.10
CA ASN A 171 16.94 -19.13 19.99
C ASN A 171 17.21 -19.68 21.40
N VAL A 172 16.41 -20.65 21.86
CA VAL A 172 16.71 -21.38 23.11
C VAL A 172 17.95 -22.24 22.96
N TYR A 173 18.07 -23.00 21.85
CA TYR A 173 19.25 -23.83 21.59
C TYR A 173 20.54 -23.01 21.55
N GLU A 174 20.52 -21.87 20.87
CA GLU A 174 21.64 -20.92 20.79
C GLU A 174 21.95 -20.32 22.18
N ALA A 175 20.94 -19.91 22.94
CA ALA A 175 21.12 -19.32 24.27
C ALA A 175 21.68 -20.30 25.31
N ILE A 176 21.42 -21.60 25.16
CA ILE A 176 21.94 -22.65 26.06
C ILE A 176 23.45 -22.86 25.85
N GLY A 177 23.90 -22.86 24.59
CA GLY A 177 25.29 -23.13 24.21
C GLY A 177 25.80 -24.52 24.65
N GLU A 178 27.11 -24.72 24.58
CA GLU A 178 27.73 -26.04 24.88
C GLU A 178 27.71 -26.41 26.37
N ASN A 179 27.72 -25.40 27.26
CA ASN A 179 27.87 -25.59 28.71
C ASN A 179 26.54 -25.78 29.48
N GLY A 180 25.42 -25.68 28.78
CA GLY A 180 24.10 -25.69 29.38
C GLY A 180 23.74 -24.39 30.10
N LEU A 181 22.43 -24.14 30.25
CA LEU A 181 21.90 -22.97 30.96
C LEU A 181 20.87 -23.41 32.01
N LEU A 182 20.81 -22.74 33.16
CA LEU A 182 19.82 -23.06 34.19
C LEU A 182 18.40 -22.89 33.65
N GLN A 183 17.52 -23.84 33.96
CA GLN A 183 16.13 -23.79 33.49
C GLN A 183 15.43 -22.48 33.90
N ALA A 184 15.69 -21.99 35.11
CA ALA A 184 15.13 -20.73 35.60
C ALA A 184 15.56 -19.52 34.76
N ASP A 185 16.76 -19.55 34.17
CA ASP A 185 17.28 -18.44 33.37
C ASP A 185 16.78 -18.53 31.92
N VAL A 186 16.67 -19.74 31.36
CA VAL A 186 15.98 -19.96 30.07
C VAL A 186 14.54 -19.44 30.15
N MET A 187 13.84 -19.74 31.24
CA MET A 187 12.44 -19.34 31.43
C MET A 187 12.21 -17.82 31.57
N LYS A 188 13.26 -17.04 31.84
CA LYS A 188 13.20 -15.57 31.87
C LYS A 188 13.30 -14.94 30.48
N LEU A 189 13.77 -15.70 29.48
CA LEU A 189 13.87 -15.21 28.11
C LEU A 189 12.47 -15.05 27.50
N PRO A 190 12.25 -14.05 26.64
CA PRO A 190 10.94 -13.77 26.04
C PRO A 190 10.37 -14.97 25.27
N PHE A 191 11.25 -15.77 24.66
CA PHE A 191 10.92 -17.01 23.94
C PHE A 191 11.12 -18.27 24.78
N GLY A 192 11.56 -18.16 26.04
CA GLY A 192 12.08 -19.25 26.85
C GLY A 192 11.11 -20.41 27.05
N LYS A 193 9.88 -20.11 27.49
CA LYS A 193 8.87 -21.15 27.75
C LYS A 193 8.43 -21.87 26.47
N VAL A 194 8.14 -21.11 25.41
CA VAL A 194 7.65 -21.66 24.13
C VAL A 194 8.77 -22.41 23.42
N GLY A 195 9.95 -21.79 23.33
CA GLY A 195 11.13 -22.36 22.69
C GLY A 195 11.62 -23.63 23.40
N MET A 196 11.64 -23.66 24.74
CA MET A 196 12.05 -24.85 25.48
C MET A 196 11.09 -26.03 25.26
N ASN A 197 9.77 -25.79 25.28
CA ASN A 197 8.78 -26.84 25.02
C ASN A 197 8.90 -27.40 23.59
N LYS A 198 9.09 -26.52 22.60
CA LYS A 198 9.25 -26.92 21.19
C LYS A 198 10.58 -27.65 20.95
N ALA A 199 11.69 -27.11 21.47
CA ALA A 199 13.02 -27.72 21.34
C ALA A 199 13.10 -29.09 22.04
N MET A 200 12.45 -29.24 23.20
CA MET A 200 12.38 -30.53 23.91
C MET A 200 11.53 -31.55 23.13
N ALA A 201 10.38 -31.15 22.59
CA ALA A 201 9.55 -32.01 21.75
C ALA A 201 10.26 -32.43 20.45
N ALA A 202 11.11 -31.55 19.91
CA ALA A 202 11.96 -31.82 18.74
C ALA A 202 13.24 -32.61 19.08
N GLY A 203 13.50 -32.88 20.36
CA GLY A 203 14.69 -33.62 20.80
C GLY A 203 16.02 -32.86 20.62
N TRP A 204 15.99 -31.52 20.60
CA TRP A 204 17.18 -30.67 20.48
C TRP A 204 17.86 -30.42 21.83
N ILE A 205 17.08 -30.46 22.92
CA ILE A 205 17.53 -30.15 24.28
C ILE A 205 16.92 -31.12 25.29
N MET A 206 17.57 -31.28 26.44
CA MET A 206 17.04 -32.01 27.59
C MET A 206 17.33 -31.29 28.91
N ILE A 207 16.58 -31.63 29.96
CA ILE A 207 16.85 -31.15 31.32
C ILE A 207 17.69 -32.20 32.04
N ASP A 208 18.89 -31.81 32.44
CA ASP A 208 19.69 -32.58 33.37
C ASP A 208 19.12 -32.41 34.78
N LYS A 209 18.49 -33.48 35.28
CA LYS A 209 17.83 -33.51 36.60
C LYS A 209 18.84 -33.43 37.76
N SER A 210 20.11 -33.71 37.52
CA SER A 210 21.16 -33.64 38.55
C SER A 210 21.66 -32.22 38.79
N THR A 211 21.70 -31.40 37.74
CA THR A 211 22.20 -30.02 37.79
C THR A 211 21.11 -28.96 37.67
N GLY A 212 19.89 -29.35 37.26
CA GLY A 212 18.79 -28.42 36.96
C GLY A 212 19.02 -27.58 35.69
N LYS A 213 20.02 -27.95 34.89
CA LYS A 213 20.36 -27.25 33.65
C LYS A 213 19.62 -27.86 32.46
N VAL A 214 19.31 -26.99 31.51
CA VAL A 214 18.93 -27.36 30.16
C VAL A 214 20.20 -27.49 29.34
N VAL A 215 20.37 -28.61 28.65
CA VAL A 215 21.56 -28.93 27.84
C VAL A 215 21.15 -29.33 26.43
N CYS A 216 21.96 -28.98 25.45
CA CYS A 216 21.75 -29.36 24.05
C CYS A 216 22.08 -30.84 23.84
N ILE A 217 21.22 -31.54 23.09
CA ILE A 217 21.45 -32.93 22.68
C ILE A 217 22.31 -32.87 21.42
N ILE A 218 23.60 -33.11 21.57
CA ILE A 218 24.52 -33.28 20.44
C ILE A 218 24.41 -34.73 20.00
N TYR A 219 23.76 -35.00 18.87
CA TYR A 219 23.89 -36.29 18.21
C TYR A 219 25.31 -36.37 17.64
N TYR A 220 26.22 -37.07 18.34
CA TYR A 220 27.43 -37.58 17.70
C TYR A 220 26.97 -38.61 16.67
N TYR A 221 26.97 -38.24 15.39
CA TYR A 221 27.10 -39.24 14.32
C TYR A 221 28.51 -39.82 14.45
N ALA A 222 28.61 -40.96 15.13
CA ALA A 222 29.76 -41.84 15.08
C ALA A 222 29.75 -42.66 13.77
#